data_AF-A0A5B1QQE8-F1
#
_entry.id   AF-A0A5B1QQE8-F1
#
_cell.length_a   1.000
_cell.length_b   1.000
_cell.length_c   1.000
_cell.angle_alpha   90.00
_cell.angle_beta   90.00
_cell.angle_gamma   90.00
#
_symmetry.space_group_name_H-M   'P 1'
#
loop_
_entity.id
_entity.type
_entity.pdbx_description
1 polymer ?
#
loop_
_entity_poly.entity_id
_entity_poly.type
_entity_poly.pdbx_seq_one_letter_code
_entity_poly.pdbx_strand_id
1 'polypeptide(L)'
;MLSLTLSLRQTAARRAGRCTPRSCARALSAAASSSGAGTHTPWFVDEEPAYPRRQVPPHMPLRRAEATTTLAPLPADVPPQIRTLHTALAQSPNLEPGALLVCEPLPTPPGPPLPEAMPKGRRRRGRTYVGEGVQEPGGIWNWIVIAQVKEGTEKRGAIESVMRLVRKTLSSAQPPLTLPLNSRRAINDGWAMLDAGDFAVHVVSGSARERFFSNRESW
;
A
#
# COMPACT_ATOMS: atom_id res chain seq x y z
N MET A 1 5.41 18.52 -52.17
CA MET A 1 6.19 17.33 -52.54
C MET A 1 6.07 16.31 -51.42
N LEU A 2 5.37 15.20 -51.75
CA LEU A 2 5.35 13.86 -51.17
C LEU A 2 5.19 13.68 -49.65
N SER A 3 3.92 13.46 -49.29
CA SER A 3 3.40 12.78 -48.12
C SER A 3 3.93 11.34 -47.97
N LEU A 4 4.20 10.91 -46.73
CA LEU A 4 4.28 9.49 -46.36
C LEU A 4 3.62 9.28 -44.99
N THR A 5 2.31 8.99 -45.04
CA THR A 5 1.50 8.52 -43.91
C THR A 5 1.62 6.99 -43.82
N LEU A 6 2.35 6.48 -42.83
CA LEU A 6 2.40 5.05 -42.52
C LEU A 6 1.31 4.69 -41.50
N SER A 7 0.18 4.24 -42.04
CA SER A 7 -0.94 3.65 -41.31
C SER A 7 -0.63 2.18 -40.97
N LEU A 8 -0.20 1.89 -39.75
CA LEU A 8 -0.02 0.52 -39.28
C LEU A 8 -1.32 0.01 -38.63
N ARG A 9 -2.07 -0.80 -39.39
CA ARG A 9 -3.19 -1.61 -38.89
C ARG A 9 -2.62 -2.79 -38.09
N GLN A 10 -2.98 -2.91 -36.81
CA GLN A 10 -2.83 -4.19 -36.09
C GLN A 10 -4.19 -4.77 -35.74
N THR A 11 -4.37 -5.97 -36.26
CA THR A 11 -5.56 -6.81 -36.20
C THR A 11 -5.73 -7.45 -34.84
N ALA A 12 -7.00 -7.56 -34.45
CA ALA A 12 -7.48 -8.17 -33.22
C ALA A 12 -7.25 -9.68 -33.18
N ALA A 13 -6.92 -10.20 -32.00
CA ALA A 13 -7.17 -11.60 -31.63
C ALA A 13 -7.93 -11.64 -30.31
N ARG A 14 -9.26 -11.69 -30.40
CA ARG A 14 -10.16 -11.97 -29.27
C ARG A 14 -10.08 -13.46 -28.94
N ARG A 15 -9.40 -13.83 -27.86
CA ARG A 15 -9.53 -15.17 -27.26
C ARG A 15 -10.68 -15.15 -26.25
N ALA A 16 -11.81 -15.71 -26.64
CA ALA A 16 -12.92 -16.01 -25.75
C ALA A 16 -12.61 -17.27 -24.94
N GLY A 17 -12.14 -17.08 -23.70
CA GLY A 17 -12.05 -18.16 -22.71
C GLY A 17 -13.41 -18.39 -22.08
N ARG A 18 -13.99 -19.58 -22.28
CA ARG A 18 -15.21 -20.04 -21.61
C ARG A 18 -14.86 -20.34 -20.15
N CYS A 19 -15.39 -19.54 -19.21
CA CYS A 19 -15.34 -19.85 -17.78
C CYS A 19 -16.57 -20.69 -17.42
N THR A 20 -16.35 -21.90 -16.93
CA THR A 20 -17.38 -22.73 -16.30
C THR A 20 -17.58 -22.30 -14.84
N PRO A 21 -18.83 -22.12 -14.36
CA PRO A 21 -19.08 -21.87 -12.95
C PRO A 21 -18.97 -23.19 -12.17
N ARG A 22 -17.93 -23.32 -11.32
CA ARG A 22 -17.90 -24.35 -10.28
C ARG A 22 -18.64 -23.82 -9.05
N SER A 23 -19.86 -24.31 -8.90
CA SER A 23 -20.65 -24.18 -7.68
C SER A 23 -19.97 -24.97 -6.56
N CYS A 24 -19.51 -24.27 -5.53
CA CYS A 24 -19.14 -24.86 -4.26
C CYS A 24 -20.06 -24.27 -3.19
N ALA A 25 -21.22 -24.89 -3.03
CA ALA A 25 -22.02 -24.76 -1.82
C ALA A 25 -21.29 -25.49 -0.69
N ARG A 26 -20.93 -24.80 0.39
CA ARG A 26 -20.54 -25.47 1.64
C ARG A 26 -21.05 -24.71 2.87
N ALA A 27 -22.14 -25.27 3.38
CA ALA A 27 -22.64 -25.36 4.74
C ALA A 27 -22.13 -24.33 5.78
N LEU A 28 -23.09 -23.50 6.23
CA LEU A 28 -23.07 -22.83 7.52
C LEU A 28 -23.39 -23.88 8.60
N SER A 29 -22.48 -24.06 9.55
CA SER A 29 -22.80 -24.70 10.84
C SER A 29 -22.73 -23.63 11.92
N ALA A 30 -23.92 -23.14 12.28
CA ALA A 30 -24.14 -22.35 13.48
C ALA A 30 -24.21 -23.31 14.67
N ALA A 31 -23.22 -23.25 15.56
CA ALA A 31 -23.33 -23.78 16.90
C ALA A 31 -23.63 -22.59 17.82
N ALA A 32 -24.92 -22.42 18.12
CA ALA A 32 -25.37 -21.60 19.23
C ALA A 32 -25.14 -22.40 20.51
N SER A 33 -24.46 -21.79 21.48
CA SER A 33 -24.48 -22.24 22.87
C SER A 33 -24.73 -21.01 23.73
N SER A 34 -26.00 -20.72 23.91
CA SER A 34 -26.52 -19.93 25.01
C SER A 34 -26.46 -20.77 26.28
N SER A 35 -25.98 -20.19 27.39
CA SER A 35 -26.54 -20.30 28.75
C SER A 35 -25.51 -19.81 29.76
N GLY A 36 -25.75 -18.62 30.32
CA GLY A 36 -24.94 -18.03 31.37
C GLY A 36 -25.46 -16.65 31.73
N ALA A 37 -26.66 -16.60 32.30
CA ALA A 37 -27.24 -15.38 32.84
C ALA A 37 -26.46 -14.94 34.08
N GLY A 38 -25.63 -13.93 33.91
CA GLY A 38 -24.99 -13.17 34.96
C GLY A 38 -24.35 -11.95 34.33
N THR A 39 -24.93 -10.77 34.54
CA THR A 39 -24.36 -9.48 34.13
C THR A 39 -23.15 -9.19 35.00
N HIS A 40 -22.06 -9.92 34.77
CA HIS A 40 -20.77 -9.64 35.39
C HIS A 40 -20.00 -8.73 34.44
N THR A 41 -20.14 -7.43 34.63
CA THR A 41 -19.28 -6.44 33.98
C THR A 41 -17.84 -6.76 34.38
N PRO A 42 -16.94 -7.09 33.44
CA PRO A 42 -15.58 -7.48 33.79
C PRO A 42 -14.83 -6.31 34.42
N TRP A 43 -13.95 -6.62 35.38
CA TRP A 43 -13.24 -5.68 36.29
C TRP A 43 -12.34 -4.62 35.62
N PHE A 44 -12.26 -4.62 34.29
CA PHE A 44 -11.50 -3.66 33.48
C PHE A 44 -12.39 -2.69 32.70
N VAL A 45 -13.71 -2.68 32.95
CA VAL A 45 -14.62 -1.65 32.42
C VAL A 45 -14.84 -0.61 33.52
N ASP A 46 -14.12 0.50 33.45
CA ASP A 46 -14.41 1.65 34.30
C ASP A 46 -15.76 2.25 33.89
N GLU A 47 -16.66 2.42 34.86
CA GLU A 47 -17.97 3.06 34.66
C GLU A 47 -17.78 4.56 34.41
N GLU A 48 -17.80 4.97 33.13
CA GLU A 48 -17.72 6.37 32.74
C GLU A 48 -19.04 7.10 33.12
N PRO A 49 -19.01 8.19 33.91
CA PRO A 49 -20.22 8.89 34.31
C PRO A 49 -20.91 9.51 33.09
N ALA A 50 -22.16 9.13 32.87
CA ALA A 50 -22.97 9.58 31.74
C ALA A 50 -23.29 11.08 31.83
N TYR A 51 -22.56 11.90 31.07
CA TYR A 51 -22.95 13.29 30.83
C TYR A 51 -24.19 13.35 29.92
N PRO A 52 -25.19 14.20 30.21
CA PRO A 52 -26.37 14.35 29.37
C PRO A 52 -25.99 14.94 28.00
N ARG A 53 -26.01 14.10 26.96
CA ARG A 53 -25.87 14.51 25.56
C ARG A 53 -26.98 15.49 25.18
N ARG A 54 -26.63 16.73 24.87
CA ARG A 54 -27.51 17.68 24.18
C ARG A 54 -27.93 17.07 22.83
N GLN A 55 -29.23 16.92 22.63
CA GLN A 55 -29.78 16.39 21.37
C GLN A 55 -29.54 17.40 20.25
N VAL A 56 -28.91 16.94 19.17
CA VAL A 56 -28.73 17.74 17.96
C VAL A 56 -30.06 17.75 17.19
N PRO A 57 -30.59 18.93 16.80
CA PRO A 57 -31.87 19.05 16.12
C PRO A 57 -31.97 18.22 14.81
N PRO A 58 -33.14 17.60 14.52
CA PRO A 58 -33.30 16.54 13.52
C PRO A 58 -33.27 16.96 12.04
N HIS A 59 -32.98 18.22 11.72
CA HIS A 59 -33.08 18.76 10.36
C HIS A 59 -31.77 19.33 9.81
N MET A 60 -30.68 19.28 10.57
CA MET A 60 -29.37 19.57 9.99
C MET A 60 -28.83 18.32 9.30
N PRO A 61 -28.46 18.38 8.01
CA PRO A 61 -27.60 17.35 7.45
C PRO A 61 -26.35 17.35 8.33
N LEU A 62 -26.10 16.26 9.04
CA LEU A 62 -24.82 16.02 9.68
C LEU A 62 -23.79 16.03 8.53
N ARG A 63 -23.25 17.21 8.22
CA ARG A 63 -21.91 17.33 7.68
C ARG A 63 -21.07 16.68 8.75
N ARG A 64 -20.81 15.38 8.55
CA ARG A 64 -19.83 14.59 9.29
C ARG A 64 -18.65 15.53 9.40
N ALA A 65 -18.44 16.08 10.60
CA ALA A 65 -17.29 16.90 10.89
C ALA A 65 -16.12 16.01 10.48
N GLU A 66 -15.54 16.33 9.34
CA GLU A 66 -14.36 15.68 8.82
C GLU A 66 -13.35 15.96 9.92
N ALA A 67 -13.19 14.99 10.82
CA ALA A 67 -12.17 14.99 11.82
C ALA A 67 -10.92 15.36 11.03
N THR A 68 -10.48 16.60 11.23
CA THR A 68 -9.39 17.17 10.48
C THR A 68 -8.19 16.52 11.11
N THR A 69 -7.96 15.26 10.76
CA THR A 69 -6.93 14.43 11.34
C THR A 69 -5.64 15.13 10.95
N THR A 70 -5.08 15.84 11.91
CA THR A 70 -3.86 16.61 11.76
C THR A 70 -2.81 15.62 11.27
N LEU A 71 -2.45 15.73 9.99
CA LEU A 71 -1.45 14.86 9.38
C LEU A 71 -0.17 14.98 10.21
N ALA A 72 0.50 13.86 10.44
CA ALA A 72 1.78 13.87 11.12
C ALA A 72 2.72 14.86 10.38
N PRO A 73 3.43 15.73 11.11
CA PRO A 73 4.33 16.68 10.47
C PRO A 73 5.41 15.91 9.70
N LEU A 74 5.73 16.37 8.49
CA LEU A 74 6.78 15.75 7.69
C LEU A 74 8.14 16.01 8.35
N PRO A 75 9.05 15.02 8.35
CA PRO A 75 10.44 15.25 8.73
C PRO A 75 11.08 16.36 7.88
N ALA A 76 11.98 17.13 8.48
CA ALA A 76 12.61 18.28 7.81
C ALA A 76 13.49 17.85 6.62
N ASP A 77 14.07 16.65 6.67
CA ASP A 77 15.04 16.17 5.68
C ASP A 77 14.40 15.46 4.48
N VAL A 78 13.06 15.48 4.38
CA VAL A 78 12.33 14.81 3.29
C VAL A 78 12.58 15.49 1.93
N PRO A 79 12.94 14.73 0.88
CA PRO A 79 13.10 15.22 -0.49
C PRO A 79 11.89 16.01 -1.01
N PRO A 80 12.09 17.06 -1.82
CA PRO A 80 11.02 17.94 -2.29
C PRO A 80 9.95 17.21 -3.13
N GLN A 81 10.34 16.14 -3.82
CA GLN A 81 9.43 15.28 -4.59
C GLN A 81 8.42 14.59 -3.67
N ILE A 82 8.88 14.09 -2.51
CA ILE A 82 8.02 13.43 -1.53
C ILE A 82 7.08 14.44 -0.86
N ARG A 83 7.53 15.67 -0.58
CA ARG A 83 6.66 16.75 -0.05
C ARG A 83 5.51 17.09 -1.01
N THR A 84 5.82 17.20 -2.30
CA THR A 84 4.84 17.44 -3.36
C THR A 84 3.86 16.27 -3.47
N LEU A 85 4.39 15.04 -3.44
CA LEU A 85 3.59 13.82 -3.44
C LEU A 85 2.66 13.74 -2.22
N HIS A 86 3.19 14.00 -1.02
CA HIS A 86 2.43 13.99 0.22
C HIS A 86 1.26 14.96 0.18
N THR A 87 1.50 16.20 -0.29
CA THR A 87 0.45 17.21 -0.46
C THR A 87 -0.64 16.75 -1.44
N ALA A 88 -0.25 16.13 -2.57
CA ALA A 88 -1.20 15.59 -3.54
C ALA A 88 -2.00 14.38 -2.99
N LEU A 89 -1.35 13.49 -2.24
CA LEU A 89 -1.99 12.33 -1.62
C LEU A 89 -2.93 12.72 -0.49
N ALA A 90 -2.57 13.72 0.32
CA ALA A 90 -3.42 14.25 1.38
C ALA A 90 -4.79 14.77 0.87
N GLN A 91 -4.85 15.21 -0.40
CA GLN A 91 -6.08 15.67 -1.05
C GLN A 91 -6.88 14.53 -1.71
N SER A 92 -6.37 13.30 -1.72
CA SER A 92 -7.00 12.17 -2.42
C SER A 92 -8.19 11.62 -1.64
N PRO A 93 -9.40 11.52 -2.24
CA PRO A 93 -10.58 10.97 -1.57
C PRO A 93 -10.53 9.45 -1.37
N ASN A 94 -9.55 8.77 -1.98
CA ASN A 94 -9.39 7.32 -1.92
C ASN A 94 -8.52 6.86 -0.73
N LEU A 95 -7.83 7.80 -0.07
CA LEU A 95 -7.00 7.49 1.09
C LEU A 95 -7.79 7.66 2.38
N GLU A 96 -7.41 6.88 3.37
CA GLU A 96 -7.91 7.05 4.73
C GLU A 96 -7.22 8.26 5.40
N PRO A 97 -7.97 9.21 5.99
CA PRO A 97 -7.38 10.36 6.66
C PRO A 97 -6.44 9.95 7.79
N GLY A 98 -5.21 10.46 7.78
CA GLY A 98 -4.19 10.13 8.78
C GLY A 98 -3.46 8.79 8.54
N ALA A 99 -3.76 8.09 7.45
CA ALA A 99 -3.11 6.83 7.10
C ALA A 99 -2.03 6.98 6.01
N LEU A 100 -1.52 8.20 5.85
CA LEU A 100 -0.37 8.54 5.03
C LEU A 100 0.84 8.72 5.94
N LEU A 101 1.87 7.90 5.73
CA LEU A 101 3.10 7.89 6.52
C LEU A 101 4.30 8.10 5.60
N VAL A 102 5.26 8.90 6.06
CA VAL A 102 6.55 9.14 5.41
C VAL A 102 7.62 8.86 6.44
N CYS A 103 8.46 7.87 6.19
CA CYS A 103 9.46 7.39 7.13
C CYS A 103 10.75 6.99 6.42
N GLU A 104 11.84 6.90 7.18
CA GLU A 104 13.06 6.26 6.73
C GLU A 104 12.89 4.72 6.75
N PRO A 105 13.61 3.99 5.90
CA PRO A 105 13.60 2.54 5.92
C PRO A 105 14.04 1.99 7.26
N LEU A 106 13.34 0.96 7.73
CA LEU A 106 13.73 0.25 8.93
C LEU A 106 15.13 -0.37 8.76
N PRO A 107 16.07 -0.08 9.67
CA PRO A 107 17.38 -0.72 9.64
C PRO A 107 17.17 -2.22 9.84
N THR A 108 17.55 -3.01 8.83
CA THR A 108 17.49 -4.46 8.93
C THR A 108 18.65 -4.90 9.83
N PRO A 109 18.39 -5.62 10.93
CA PRO A 109 19.48 -6.10 11.79
C PRO A 109 20.42 -6.97 10.95
N PRO A 110 21.74 -6.88 11.16
CA PRO A 110 22.68 -7.73 10.45
C PRO A 110 22.27 -9.19 10.67
N GLY A 111 22.15 -9.94 9.57
CA GLY A 111 21.86 -11.36 9.63
C GLY A 111 22.94 -12.13 10.40
N PRO A 112 22.66 -13.38 10.80
CA PRO A 112 23.70 -14.24 11.35
C PRO A 112 24.90 -14.30 10.39
N PRO A 113 26.13 -14.40 10.91
CA PRO A 113 27.31 -14.44 10.08
C PRO A 113 27.16 -15.56 9.05
N LEU A 114 27.35 -15.22 7.78
CA LEU A 114 27.39 -16.22 6.71
C LEU A 114 28.53 -17.20 7.01
N PRO A 115 28.35 -18.51 6.74
CA PRO A 115 29.43 -19.46 6.91
C PRO A 115 30.64 -19.01 6.09
N GLU A 116 31.85 -19.11 6.68
CA GLU A 116 33.11 -18.73 6.03
C GLU A 116 33.40 -19.51 4.73
N ALA A 117 32.64 -20.59 4.48
CA ALA A 117 32.71 -21.34 3.25
C ALA A 117 32.33 -20.44 2.07
N MET A 118 33.28 -20.22 1.16
CA MET A 118 32.98 -19.61 -0.14
C MET A 118 31.79 -20.34 -0.78
N PRO A 119 30.76 -19.61 -1.24
CA PRO A 119 29.61 -20.24 -1.85
C PRO A 119 30.09 -21.11 -3.01
N LYS A 120 29.70 -22.39 -3.01
CA LYS A 120 29.98 -23.33 -4.10
C LYS A 120 29.28 -22.80 -5.35
N GLY A 121 29.99 -21.98 -6.12
CA GLY A 121 29.47 -21.36 -7.33
C GLY A 121 28.93 -22.41 -8.30
N ARG A 122 27.95 -22.01 -9.11
CA ARG A 122 27.39 -22.92 -10.12
C ARG A 122 28.42 -23.17 -11.20
N ARG A 123 28.84 -24.43 -11.39
CA ARG A 123 29.78 -24.81 -12.45
C ARG A 123 29.11 -24.60 -13.81
N ARG A 124 29.55 -23.58 -14.56
CA ARG A 124 29.25 -23.43 -15.99
C ARG A 124 30.47 -23.91 -16.77
N ARG A 125 30.31 -24.46 -17.98
CA ARG A 125 31.43 -25.01 -18.78
C ARG A 125 32.60 -24.01 -18.82
N GLY A 126 33.70 -24.34 -18.15
CA GLY A 126 34.95 -23.56 -18.12
C GLY A 126 35.13 -22.55 -16.98
N ARG A 127 34.13 -22.25 -16.13
CA ARG A 127 34.30 -21.31 -15.00
C ARG A 127 33.29 -21.54 -13.88
N THR A 128 33.73 -21.43 -12.63
CA THR A 128 32.86 -21.38 -11.46
C THR A 128 32.48 -19.92 -11.22
N TYR A 129 31.22 -19.56 -11.47
CA TYR A 129 30.70 -18.22 -11.17
C TYR A 129 30.17 -18.23 -9.73
N VAL A 130 30.82 -17.44 -8.86
CA VAL A 130 30.53 -17.38 -7.42
C VAL A 130 29.26 -16.57 -7.13
N GLY A 131 28.71 -15.88 -8.15
CA GLY A 131 27.63 -14.91 -7.99
C GLY A 131 28.21 -13.53 -7.69
N GLU A 132 27.60 -12.49 -8.25
CA GLU A 132 27.85 -11.11 -7.85
C GLU A 132 26.99 -10.83 -6.62
N GLY A 133 27.58 -10.98 -5.44
CA GLY A 133 26.93 -10.58 -4.20
C GLY A 133 26.98 -9.07 -4.07
N VAL A 134 25.82 -8.41 -4.08
CA VAL A 134 25.72 -6.98 -3.81
C VAL A 134 25.86 -6.80 -2.29
N GLN A 135 27.08 -6.52 -1.82
CA GLN A 135 27.32 -6.01 -0.47
C GLN A 135 27.14 -4.49 -0.48
N GLU A 136 25.90 -4.02 -0.57
CA GLU A 136 25.61 -2.63 -0.23
C GLU A 136 25.17 -2.58 1.24
N PRO A 137 25.96 -1.95 2.14
CA PRO A 137 25.53 -1.68 3.50
C PRO A 137 24.48 -0.58 3.46
N GLY A 138 23.23 -0.93 3.15
CA GLY A 138 22.14 0.02 3.05
C GLY A 138 20.89 -0.61 2.44
N GLY A 139 19.73 -0.04 2.79
CA GLY A 139 18.50 -0.32 2.05
C GLY A 139 18.59 0.27 0.64
N ILE A 140 17.85 -0.32 -0.31
CA ILE A 140 17.78 0.18 -1.70
C ILE A 140 17.18 1.60 -1.75
N TRP A 141 16.32 1.91 -0.79
CA TRP A 141 15.61 3.18 -0.70
C TRP A 141 16.09 3.96 0.53
N ASN A 142 16.12 5.29 0.45
CA ASN A 142 16.39 6.19 1.57
C ASN A 142 15.10 6.63 2.28
N TRP A 143 13.95 6.53 1.61
CA TRP A 143 12.64 6.90 2.15
C TRP A 143 11.55 5.92 1.73
N ILE A 144 10.57 5.74 2.59
CA ILE A 144 9.38 4.92 2.34
C ILE A 144 8.14 5.76 2.62
N VAL A 145 7.24 5.82 1.63
CA VAL A 145 5.93 6.45 1.73
C VAL A 145 4.88 5.34 1.77
N ILE A 146 4.10 5.27 2.83
CA ILE A 146 3.01 4.29 2.98
C ILE A 146 1.68 5.05 2.93
N ALA A 147 0.84 4.70 1.96
CA ALA A 147 -0.48 5.28 1.78
C ALA A 147 -1.54 4.18 1.89
N GLN A 148 -2.35 4.23 2.95
CA GLN A 148 -3.46 3.29 3.10
C GLN A 148 -4.71 3.79 2.38
N VAL A 149 -5.25 2.96 1.48
CA VAL A 149 -6.55 3.22 0.86
C VAL A 149 -7.67 2.93 1.84
N LYS A 150 -8.76 3.68 1.70
CA LYS A 150 -9.97 3.51 2.50
C LYS A 150 -10.53 2.09 2.34
N GLU A 151 -10.90 1.48 3.47
CA GLU A 151 -11.48 0.14 3.50
C GLU A 151 -12.75 0.02 2.64
N GLY A 152 -12.87 -1.11 1.92
CA GLY A 152 -13.98 -1.41 1.02
C GLY A 152 -13.86 -0.76 -0.36
N THR A 153 -12.84 0.07 -0.61
CA THR A 153 -12.61 0.71 -1.92
C THR A 153 -11.52 0.03 -2.73
N GLU A 154 -10.77 -0.90 -2.15
CA GLU A 154 -9.65 -1.59 -2.78
C GLU A 154 -10.09 -2.37 -4.03
N LYS A 155 -11.23 -3.06 -4.00
CA LYS A 155 -11.79 -3.80 -5.15
C LYS A 155 -12.38 -2.89 -6.24
N ARG A 156 -12.52 -1.60 -5.97
CA ARG A 156 -13.12 -0.62 -6.88
C ARG A 156 -12.09 0.19 -7.68
N GLY A 157 -10.83 -0.24 -7.66
CA GLY A 157 -9.77 0.45 -8.38
C GLY A 157 -9.14 1.61 -7.61
N ALA A 158 -9.37 1.71 -6.29
CA ALA A 158 -8.82 2.79 -5.48
C ALA A 158 -7.28 2.79 -5.48
N ILE A 159 -6.67 1.61 -5.39
CA ILE A 159 -5.21 1.45 -5.41
C ILE A 159 -4.66 1.93 -6.75
N GLU A 160 -5.26 1.52 -7.87
CA GLU A 160 -4.87 1.92 -9.22
C GLU A 160 -5.04 3.43 -9.42
N SER A 161 -6.09 4.01 -8.87
CA SER A 161 -6.36 5.44 -8.92
C SER A 161 -5.28 6.23 -8.19
N VAL A 162 -4.94 5.83 -6.96
CA VAL A 162 -3.85 6.43 -6.18
C VAL A 162 -2.52 6.24 -6.89
N MET A 163 -2.21 5.04 -7.39
CA MET A 163 -0.97 4.80 -8.15
C MET A 163 -0.85 5.67 -9.40
N ARG A 164 -1.96 5.93 -10.10
CA ARG A 164 -1.99 6.86 -11.24
C ARG A 164 -1.71 8.28 -10.79
N LEU A 165 -2.29 8.71 -9.66
CA LEU A 165 -2.02 10.02 -9.05
C LEU A 165 -0.54 10.14 -8.69
N VAL A 166 0.03 9.17 -7.98
CA VAL A 166 1.46 9.13 -7.61
C VAL A 166 2.34 9.31 -8.85
N ARG A 167 2.14 8.47 -9.87
CA ARG A 167 2.92 8.54 -11.12
C ARG A 167 2.78 9.90 -11.81
N LYS A 168 1.55 10.43 -11.90
CA LYS A 168 1.30 11.76 -12.49
C LYS A 168 2.09 12.83 -11.75
N THR A 169 2.02 12.85 -10.42
CA THR A 169 2.69 13.85 -9.58
C THR A 169 4.20 13.77 -9.71
N LEU A 170 4.77 12.56 -9.67
CA LEU A 170 6.22 12.35 -9.80
C LEU A 170 6.75 12.65 -11.21
N SER A 171 5.97 12.35 -12.26
CA SER A 171 6.34 12.71 -13.63
C SER A 171 6.25 14.22 -13.90
N SER A 172 5.45 14.97 -13.11
CA SER A 172 5.40 16.44 -13.19
C SER A 172 6.40 17.15 -12.27
N ALA A 173 7.15 16.42 -11.45
CA ALA A 173 8.18 17.01 -10.60
C ALA A 173 9.35 17.54 -11.43
N GLN A 174 10.11 18.49 -10.88
CA GLN A 174 11.29 19.06 -11.52
C GLN A 174 12.52 18.77 -10.64
N PRO A 175 13.50 17.96 -11.11
CA PRO A 175 13.57 17.30 -12.41
C PRO A 175 12.54 16.14 -12.57
N PRO A 176 12.11 15.82 -13.81
CA PRO A 176 11.20 14.71 -14.07
C PRO A 176 11.84 13.38 -13.68
N LEU A 177 11.15 12.59 -12.86
CA LEU A 177 11.65 11.31 -12.41
C LEU A 177 11.42 10.22 -13.47
N THR A 178 12.45 9.45 -13.80
CA THR A 178 12.35 8.31 -14.72
C THR A 178 11.71 7.13 -14.01
N LEU A 179 10.38 7.01 -14.12
CA LEU A 179 9.64 5.93 -13.50
C LEU A 179 9.64 4.67 -14.39
N PRO A 180 9.69 3.47 -13.80
CA PRO A 180 9.56 2.23 -14.55
C PRO A 180 8.19 2.18 -15.25
N LEU A 181 8.17 1.60 -16.45
CA LEU A 181 6.93 1.44 -17.23
C LEU A 181 5.88 0.71 -16.37
N ASN A 182 4.63 1.16 -16.48
CA ASN A 182 3.53 0.61 -15.68
C ASN A 182 3.34 -0.88 -15.99
N SER A 183 3.86 -1.75 -15.11
CA SER A 183 3.62 -3.18 -15.21
C SER A 183 2.17 -3.45 -14.80
N ARG A 184 1.35 -3.92 -15.74
CA ARG A 184 -0.07 -4.27 -15.51
C ARG A 184 -0.22 -5.60 -14.75
N ARG A 185 0.60 -5.82 -13.71
CA ARG A 185 0.36 -6.97 -12.83
C ARG A 185 -0.96 -6.71 -12.12
N ALA A 186 -1.86 -7.68 -12.19
CA ALA A 186 -3.15 -7.59 -11.52
C ALA A 186 -2.90 -7.39 -10.01
N ILE A 187 -3.47 -6.32 -9.45
CA ILE A 187 -3.36 -5.98 -8.03
C ILE A 187 -4.35 -6.86 -7.28
N ASN A 188 -4.01 -8.14 -7.12
CA ASN A 188 -4.93 -9.10 -6.51
C ASN A 188 -4.85 -9.10 -4.97
N ASP A 189 -3.77 -8.59 -4.40
CA ASP A 189 -3.47 -8.73 -2.97
C ASP A 189 -3.71 -7.45 -2.16
N GLY A 190 -4.39 -6.46 -2.74
CA GLY A 190 -4.65 -5.19 -2.06
C GLY A 190 -3.39 -4.35 -1.80
N TRP A 191 -2.31 -4.60 -2.54
CA TRP A 191 -1.04 -3.89 -2.40
C TRP A 191 -0.43 -3.56 -3.75
N ALA A 192 0.06 -2.33 -3.89
CA ALA A 192 0.90 -1.90 -5.00
C ALA A 192 2.12 -1.15 -4.48
N MET A 193 3.22 -1.25 -5.20
CA MET A 193 4.46 -0.55 -4.90
C MET A 193 4.96 0.19 -6.15
N LEU A 194 5.45 1.41 -5.97
CA LEU A 194 6.19 2.15 -6.99
C LEU A 194 7.62 2.36 -6.50
N ASP A 195 8.57 1.91 -7.31
CA ASP A 195 9.99 2.21 -7.14
C ASP A 195 10.32 3.53 -7.86
N ALA A 196 10.88 4.47 -7.10
CA ALA A 196 11.24 5.81 -7.56
C ALA A 196 12.77 6.04 -7.46
N GLY A 197 13.57 4.97 -7.33
CA GLY A 197 15.02 5.06 -7.18
C GLY A 197 15.40 5.33 -5.72
N ASP A 198 15.36 6.59 -5.30
CA ASP A 198 15.77 6.99 -3.95
C ASP A 198 14.72 6.68 -2.87
N PHE A 199 13.47 6.42 -3.27
CA PHE A 199 12.38 6.14 -2.35
C PHE A 199 11.37 5.15 -2.94
N ALA A 200 10.59 4.51 -2.07
CA ALA A 200 9.48 3.64 -2.46
C ALA A 200 8.14 4.19 -1.98
N VAL A 201 7.10 3.97 -2.79
CA VAL A 201 5.71 4.29 -2.43
C VAL A 201 4.91 3.00 -2.35
N HIS A 202 4.44 2.67 -1.16
CA HIS A 202 3.54 1.55 -0.90
C HIS A 202 2.11 2.06 -0.81
N VAL A 203 1.23 1.57 -1.68
CA VAL A 203 -0.22 1.80 -1.61
C VAL A 203 -0.86 0.50 -1.15
N VAL A 204 -1.44 0.50 0.05
CA VAL A 204 -1.89 -0.71 0.74
C VAL A 204 -3.36 -0.62 1.15
N SER A 205 -4.08 -1.72 1.11
CA SER A 205 -5.37 -1.87 1.80
C SER A 205 -5.14 -1.99 3.31
N GLY A 206 -6.18 -1.78 4.12
CA GLY A 206 -6.12 -2.01 5.57
C GLY A 206 -5.67 -3.44 5.90
N SER A 207 -6.24 -4.45 5.24
CA SER A 207 -5.86 -5.85 5.42
C SER A 207 -4.41 -6.17 5.02
N ALA A 208 -3.87 -5.53 3.98
CA ALA A 208 -2.48 -5.68 3.60
C ALA A 208 -1.55 -4.99 4.61
N ARG A 209 -1.95 -3.80 5.09
CA ARG A 209 -1.23 -3.08 6.13
C ARG A 209 -1.09 -3.91 7.40
N GLU A 210 -2.17 -4.50 7.88
CA GLU A 210 -2.16 -5.35 9.08
C GLU A 210 -1.27 -6.58 8.94
N ARG A 211 -1.20 -7.17 7.75
CA ARG A 211 -0.40 -8.39 7.49
C ARG A 211 1.08 -8.13 7.35
N PHE A 212 1.47 -7.02 6.73
CA PHE A 212 2.86 -6.77 6.35
C PHE A 212 3.52 -5.65 7.18
N PHE A 213 2.73 -4.79 7.82
CA PHE A 213 3.18 -3.64 8.59
C PHE A 213 2.59 -3.65 10.01
N SER A 214 2.45 -4.84 10.60
CA SER A 214 1.81 -5.04 11.91
C SER A 214 2.53 -4.32 13.05
N ASN A 215 3.85 -4.13 12.92
CA ASN A 215 4.67 -3.52 13.97
C ASN A 215 4.59 -1.99 13.91
N ARG A 216 3.43 -1.40 14.22
CA ARG A 216 3.21 0.05 14.13
C ARG A 216 4.19 0.87 14.98
N GLU A 217 4.73 0.30 16.04
CA GLU A 217 5.72 0.97 16.91
C GLU A 217 7.08 1.14 16.25
N SER A 218 7.36 0.36 15.21
CA SER A 218 8.59 0.48 14.44
C SER A 218 8.47 1.39 13.22
N TRP A 219 7.33 2.05 12.98
CA TRP A 219 7.08 2.86 11.77
C TRP A 219 6.57 4.27 12.07
#